data_AF-A0A966TVZ8-F1
#
_entry.id   AF-A0A966TVZ8-F1
#
_cell.length_a   1.000
_cell.length_b   1.000
_cell.length_c   1.000
_cell.angle_alpha   90.00
_cell.angle_beta   90.00
_cell.angle_gamma   90.00
#
_symmetry.space_group_name_H-M   'P 1'
#
loop_
_entity.id
_entity.type
_entity.pdbx_description
1 polymer ?
#
loop_
_entity_poly.entity_id
_entity_poly.type
_entity_poly.pdbx_seq_one_letter_code
_entity_poly.pdbx_strand_id
1 'polypeptide(L)'
;MLKPDQKLAIHFWEQIDKLNGKTGHGVLRYSQNPIACVIDFKQGGRRTRDLLNFGPDVPIYKNLASAKEAGADVLVIGMAPSGGQLPPEMIAEVDEAIASGMCIINGLHQHLGPRYPQLKSGQWIWDIRQEPKGLGIAWARAAALGNRRVLMVGTDMAIGKKTAGLE
;
A
#
# COMPACT_ATOMS: atom_id res chain seq x y z
N MET A 1 13.94 0.70 4.45
CA MET A 1 12.93 0.63 5.55
C MET A 1 12.16 -0.67 5.40
N LEU A 2 11.40 -0.84 4.31
CA LEU A 2 10.93 -2.15 3.87
C LEU A 2 12.11 -3.00 3.36
N LYS A 3 12.27 -4.22 3.87
CA LYS A 3 13.25 -5.19 3.39
C LYS A 3 12.60 -6.14 2.38
N PRO A 4 13.34 -6.69 1.39
CA PRO A 4 12.74 -7.52 0.32
C PRO A 4 12.04 -8.79 0.79
N ASP A 5 12.45 -9.35 1.92
CA ASP A 5 11.93 -10.58 2.52
C ASP A 5 10.70 -10.37 3.41
N GLN A 6 10.41 -9.13 3.80
CA GLN A 6 9.24 -8.82 4.64
C GLN A 6 7.94 -9.10 3.89
N LYS A 7 7.06 -9.86 4.54
CA LYS A 7 5.76 -10.26 4.01
C LYS A 7 4.72 -9.17 4.22
N LEU A 8 3.95 -8.90 3.16
CA LEU A 8 2.92 -7.88 3.16
C LEU A 8 1.55 -8.47 3.45
N ALA A 9 0.76 -7.78 4.27
CA ALA A 9 -0.70 -7.86 4.27
C ALA A 9 -1.25 -6.60 3.59
N ILE A 10 -2.12 -6.77 2.59
CA ILE A 10 -2.72 -5.64 1.87
C ILE A 10 -4.16 -5.46 2.35
N HIS A 11 -4.45 -4.31 2.96
CA HIS A 11 -5.78 -4.01 3.48
C HIS A 11 -6.62 -3.27 2.44
N PHE A 12 -7.66 -3.94 1.93
CA PHE A 12 -8.63 -3.36 1.00
C PHE A 12 -9.89 -2.84 1.67
N TRP A 13 -10.14 -3.21 2.95
CA TRP A 13 -11.36 -2.88 3.69
C TRP A 13 -12.60 -3.51 3.02
N GLU A 14 -13.08 -2.93 1.93
CA GLU A 14 -14.17 -3.45 1.09
C GLU A 14 -14.06 -3.00 -0.37
N GLN A 15 -12.81 -2.88 -0.86
CA GLN A 15 -12.50 -2.25 -2.13
C GLN A 15 -11.75 -3.18 -3.09
N ILE A 16 -11.56 -4.45 -2.74
CA ILE A 16 -10.80 -5.39 -3.57
C ILE A 16 -11.44 -5.63 -4.94
N ASP A 17 -12.78 -5.59 -5.01
CA ASP A 17 -13.59 -5.78 -6.21
C ASP A 17 -14.18 -4.47 -6.73
N LYS A 18 -13.67 -3.32 -6.25
CA LYS A 18 -14.12 -1.97 -6.63
C LYS A 18 -12.97 -1.14 -7.21
N LEU A 19 -13.31 0.03 -7.77
CA LEU A 19 -12.36 0.92 -8.42
C LEU A 19 -11.38 1.62 -7.45
N ASN A 20 -11.70 1.73 -6.16
CA ASN A 20 -10.88 2.47 -5.19
C ASN A 20 -9.74 1.64 -4.57
N GLY A 21 -9.62 0.35 -4.92
CA GLY A 21 -8.55 -0.54 -4.48
C GLY A 21 -7.23 -0.42 -5.27
N LYS A 22 -7.11 0.56 -6.18
CA LYS A 22 -6.02 0.64 -7.17
C LYS A 22 -4.61 0.57 -6.58
N THR A 23 -4.40 1.11 -5.38
CA THR A 23 -3.11 1.04 -4.68
C THR A 23 -2.79 -0.40 -4.32
N GLY A 24 -3.71 -1.06 -3.64
CA GLY A 24 -3.62 -2.48 -3.26
C GLY A 24 -3.47 -3.38 -4.48
N HIS A 25 -4.24 -3.15 -5.56
CA HIS A 25 -4.07 -3.89 -6.82
C HIS A 25 -2.68 -3.69 -7.43
N GLY A 26 -2.16 -2.46 -7.38
CA GLY A 26 -0.81 -2.15 -7.84
C GLY A 26 0.28 -2.86 -7.05
N VAL A 27 0.11 -3.00 -5.73
CA VAL A 27 1.02 -3.78 -4.87
C VAL A 27 0.86 -5.27 -5.17
N LEU A 28 -0.36 -5.79 -5.23
CA LEU A 28 -0.64 -7.20 -5.52
C LEU A 28 -0.07 -7.64 -6.88
N ARG A 29 -0.11 -6.77 -7.89
CA ARG A 29 0.36 -7.10 -9.24
C ARG A 29 1.88 -6.98 -9.41
N TYR A 30 2.50 -5.98 -8.80
CA TYR A 30 3.88 -5.58 -9.15
C TYR A 30 4.87 -5.57 -7.97
N SER A 31 4.42 -5.80 -6.73
CA SER A 31 5.33 -5.87 -5.59
C SER A 31 6.28 -7.06 -5.74
N GLN A 32 7.57 -6.83 -5.47
CA GLN A 32 8.56 -7.90 -5.36
C GLN A 32 8.56 -8.55 -3.97
N ASN A 33 8.06 -7.85 -2.95
CA ASN A 33 7.89 -8.41 -1.61
C ASN A 33 6.84 -9.52 -1.61
N PRO A 34 7.05 -10.61 -0.85
CA PRO A 34 6.06 -11.66 -0.70
C PRO A 34 4.78 -11.11 -0.07
N ILE A 35 3.63 -11.58 -0.55
CA ILE A 35 2.32 -11.19 -0.02
C ILE A 35 1.79 -12.39 0.76
N ALA A 36 1.64 -12.22 2.08
CA ALA A 36 1.11 -13.27 2.94
C ALA A 36 -0.40 -13.44 2.73
N CYS A 37 -1.11 -12.31 2.66
CA CYS A 37 -2.57 -12.30 2.56
C CYS A 37 -3.11 -10.94 2.13
N VAL A 38 -4.41 -10.93 1.87
CA VAL A 38 -5.22 -9.72 1.69
C VAL A 38 -6.26 -9.64 2.82
N ILE A 39 -6.62 -8.44 3.24
CA ILE A 39 -7.71 -8.21 4.20
C ILE A 39 -8.83 -7.44 3.49
N ASP A 40 -10.02 -8.04 3.44
CA ASP A 40 -11.26 -7.41 2.96
C ASP A 40 -12.44 -8.06 3.70
N PHE A 41 -13.16 -7.27 4.51
CA PHE A 41 -14.17 -7.80 5.42
C PHE A 41 -15.42 -8.35 4.69
N LYS A 42 -15.66 -7.94 3.44
CA LYS A 42 -16.75 -8.46 2.61
C LYS A 42 -16.38 -9.75 1.89
N GLN A 43 -15.10 -9.91 1.55
CA GLN A 43 -14.62 -11.03 0.73
C GLN A 43 -13.85 -12.09 1.53
N GLY A 44 -13.72 -11.94 2.85
CA GLY A 44 -12.94 -12.88 3.65
C GLY A 44 -13.48 -14.31 3.66
N GLY A 45 -12.55 -15.28 3.64
CA GLY A 45 -12.81 -16.70 3.42
C GLY A 45 -12.56 -17.17 1.98
N ARG A 46 -12.38 -16.22 1.05
CA ARG A 46 -12.03 -16.48 -0.35
C ARG A 46 -10.53 -16.39 -0.58
N ARG A 47 -10.10 -16.62 -1.82
CA ARG A 47 -8.75 -16.35 -2.30
C ARG A 47 -8.76 -15.23 -3.33
N THR A 48 -7.61 -14.57 -3.53
CA THR A 48 -7.50 -13.48 -4.52
C THR A 48 -7.82 -13.95 -5.94
N ARG A 49 -7.50 -15.21 -6.30
CA ARG A 49 -7.81 -15.77 -7.62
C ARG A 49 -9.31 -15.91 -7.90
N ASP A 50 -10.14 -15.99 -6.87
CA ASP A 50 -11.61 -16.06 -7.03
C ASP A 50 -12.21 -14.73 -7.50
N LEU A 51 -11.44 -13.64 -7.40
CA LEU A 51 -11.88 -12.26 -7.66
C LEU A 51 -11.05 -11.58 -8.75
N LEU A 52 -9.76 -11.91 -8.82
CA LEU A 52 -8.77 -11.20 -9.63
C LEU A 52 -8.04 -12.20 -10.54
N ASN A 53 -7.79 -11.79 -11.78
CA ASN A 53 -7.05 -12.59 -12.76
C ASN A 53 -5.54 -12.26 -12.81
N PHE A 54 -5.01 -11.58 -11.78
CA PHE A 54 -3.61 -11.13 -11.72
C PHE A 54 -3.05 -11.23 -10.30
N GLY A 55 -1.71 -11.15 -10.19
CA GLY A 55 -1.00 -11.23 -8.92
C GLY A 55 -0.92 -12.66 -8.36
N PRO A 56 -0.30 -12.82 -7.17
CA PRO A 56 -0.24 -14.10 -6.49
C PRO A 56 -1.62 -14.51 -5.98
N ASP A 57 -1.82 -15.82 -5.87
CA ASP A 57 -3.02 -16.38 -5.25
C ASP A 57 -2.82 -16.54 -3.74
N VAL A 58 -3.46 -15.69 -2.95
CA VAL A 58 -3.29 -15.57 -1.50
C VAL A 58 -4.65 -15.56 -0.79
N PRO A 59 -4.74 -16.00 0.47
CA PRO A 59 -5.99 -15.97 1.22
C PRO A 59 -6.48 -14.54 1.46
N ILE A 60 -7.80 -14.38 1.50
CA ILE A 60 -8.49 -13.15 1.89
C ILE A 60 -9.06 -13.35 3.30
N TYR A 61 -8.62 -12.53 4.25
CA TYR A 61 -9.12 -12.54 5.62
C TYR A 61 -10.12 -11.41 5.86
N LYS A 62 -10.97 -11.60 6.89
CA LYS A 62 -11.96 -10.59 7.29
C LYS A 62 -11.40 -9.52 8.22
N ASN A 63 -10.27 -9.78 8.86
CA ASN A 63 -9.69 -8.94 9.90
C ASN A 63 -8.16 -9.05 9.89
N LEU A 64 -7.54 -8.13 10.60
CA LEU A 64 -6.09 -8.05 10.77
C LEU A 64 -5.50 -9.21 11.59
N ALA A 65 -6.18 -9.70 12.63
CA ALA A 65 -5.66 -10.77 13.48
C ALA A 65 -5.22 -12.00 12.67
N SER A 66 -6.04 -12.43 11.70
CA SER A 66 -5.70 -13.54 10.81
C SER A 66 -4.51 -13.24 9.88
N ALA A 67 -4.31 -11.97 9.49
CA ALA A 67 -3.15 -11.58 8.69
C ALA A 67 -1.84 -11.72 9.46
N LYS A 68 -1.86 -11.44 10.76
CA LYS A 68 -0.71 -11.70 11.62
C LYS A 68 -0.39 -13.18 11.76
N GLU A 69 -1.41 -14.02 11.93
CA GLU A 69 -1.25 -15.48 11.98
C GLU A 69 -0.67 -16.03 10.67
N ALA A 70 -0.99 -15.41 9.53
CA ALA A 70 -0.38 -15.70 8.23
C ALA A 70 1.09 -15.23 8.10
N GLY A 71 1.65 -14.60 9.13
CA GLY A 71 3.03 -14.16 9.20
C GLY A 71 3.32 -12.88 8.42
N ALA A 72 2.35 -11.97 8.30
CA ALA A 72 2.61 -10.66 7.71
C ALA A 72 3.45 -9.77 8.64
N ASP A 73 4.49 -9.15 8.09
CA ASP A 73 5.39 -8.22 8.80
C ASP A 73 4.94 -6.76 8.65
N VAL A 74 4.29 -6.45 7.52
CA VAL A 74 3.95 -5.07 7.13
C VAL A 74 2.51 -4.99 6.65
N LEU A 75 1.74 -4.07 7.22
CA LEU A 75 0.40 -3.72 6.76
C LEU A 75 0.49 -2.61 5.72
N VAL A 76 -0.05 -2.85 4.53
CA VAL A 76 -0.19 -1.86 3.46
C VAL A 76 -1.63 -1.39 3.40
N ILE A 77 -1.85 -0.08 3.51
CA ILE A 77 -3.17 0.52 3.28
C ILE A 77 -3.41 0.57 1.76
N GLY A 78 -4.10 -0.47 1.27
CA GLY A 78 -4.32 -0.73 -0.15
C GLY A 78 -5.53 -0.01 -0.76
N MET A 79 -6.32 0.66 0.08
CA MET A 79 -7.52 1.39 -0.33
C MET A 79 -7.37 2.89 -0.09
N ALA A 80 -8.18 3.68 -0.81
CA ALA A 80 -8.34 5.11 -0.54
C ALA A 80 -9.83 5.39 -0.29
N PRO A 81 -10.22 5.81 0.93
CA PRO A 81 -11.58 6.25 1.20
C PRO A 81 -11.86 7.57 0.49
N SER A 82 -13.13 7.86 0.20
CA SER A 82 -13.54 9.18 -0.28
C SER A 82 -13.16 10.24 0.76
N GLY A 83 -12.48 11.31 0.33
CA GLY A 83 -11.94 12.35 1.22
C GLY A 83 -10.56 12.05 1.82
N GLY A 84 -10.00 10.86 1.63
CA GLY A 84 -8.60 10.56 1.94
C GLY A 84 -8.25 10.41 3.43
N GLN A 85 -9.25 10.34 4.31
CA GLN A 85 -9.09 10.08 5.75
C GLN A 85 -9.58 8.68 6.09
N LEU A 86 -8.86 7.97 6.98
CA LEU A 86 -9.29 6.67 7.44
C LEU A 86 -10.54 6.78 8.32
N PRO A 87 -11.55 5.91 8.14
CA PRO A 87 -12.63 5.80 9.11
C PRO A 87 -12.09 5.35 10.48
N PRO A 88 -12.75 5.70 11.60
CA PRO A 88 -12.30 5.34 12.94
C PRO A 88 -12.03 3.84 13.13
N GLU A 89 -12.83 2.99 12.50
CA GLU A 89 -12.67 1.54 12.55
C GLU A 89 -11.35 1.07 11.90
N MET A 90 -10.95 1.69 10.78
CA MET A 90 -9.65 1.43 10.17
C MET A 90 -8.48 1.95 11.01
N ILE A 91 -8.68 3.05 11.73
CA ILE A 91 -7.67 3.52 12.69
C ILE A 91 -7.46 2.48 13.80
N ALA A 92 -8.53 1.87 14.30
CA ALA A 92 -8.43 0.80 15.28
C ALA A 92 -7.67 -0.43 14.75
N GLU A 93 -7.87 -0.79 13.48
CA GLU A 93 -7.05 -1.85 12.85
C GLU A 93 -5.57 -1.44 12.73
N VAL A 94 -5.26 -0.19 12.40
CA VAL A 94 -3.87 0.28 12.41
C VAL A 94 -3.28 0.25 13.83
N ASP A 95 -4.03 0.66 14.84
CA ASP A 95 -3.63 0.60 16.25
C ASP A 95 -3.30 -0.86 16.64
N GLU A 96 -4.13 -1.84 16.23
CA GLU A 96 -3.91 -3.26 16.44
C GLU A 96 -2.64 -3.76 15.71
N ALA A 97 -2.43 -3.36 14.45
CA ALA A 97 -1.25 -3.77 13.67
C ALA A 97 0.05 -3.33 14.35
N ILE A 98 0.09 -2.08 14.82
CA ILE A 98 1.22 -1.52 15.54
C ILE A 98 1.41 -2.23 16.88
N ALA A 99 0.34 -2.41 17.67
CA ALA A 99 0.43 -3.15 18.94
C ALA A 99 0.98 -4.56 18.73
N SER A 100 0.64 -5.18 17.60
CA SER A 100 1.02 -6.53 17.24
C SER A 100 2.48 -6.69 16.76
N GLY A 101 3.18 -5.59 16.47
CA GLY A 101 4.57 -5.60 16.01
C GLY A 101 4.76 -5.33 14.51
N MET A 102 3.70 -5.11 13.74
CA MET A 102 3.78 -4.87 12.29
C MET A 102 4.26 -3.44 11.97
N CYS A 103 4.88 -3.28 10.81
CA CYS A 103 5.16 -1.96 10.23
C CYS A 103 3.99 -1.50 9.33
N ILE A 104 3.86 -0.21 9.07
CA ILE A 104 2.75 0.34 8.28
C ILE A 104 3.26 1.07 7.04
N ILE A 105 2.66 0.81 5.89
CA ILE A 105 2.80 1.62 4.68
C ILE A 105 1.48 2.36 4.44
N ASN A 106 1.52 3.68 4.52
CA ASN A 106 0.36 4.55 4.38
C ASN A 106 0.44 5.41 3.11
N GLY A 107 -0.49 5.13 2.18
CA GLY A 107 -0.66 5.85 0.91
C GLY A 107 -1.58 7.05 0.93
N LEU A 108 -2.16 7.39 2.08
CA LEU A 108 -3.21 8.40 2.20
C LEU A 108 -2.64 9.81 2.36
N HIS A 109 -3.49 10.82 2.16
CA HIS A 109 -3.14 12.21 2.45
C HIS A 109 -3.00 12.45 3.96
N GLN A 110 -3.81 11.77 4.77
CA GLN A 110 -3.68 11.80 6.21
C GLN A 110 -2.41 11.05 6.64
N HIS A 111 -1.47 11.73 7.30
CA HIS A 111 -0.28 11.09 7.87
C HIS A 111 -0.62 10.35 9.16
N LEU A 112 0.01 9.19 9.36
CA LEU A 112 -0.17 8.36 10.54
C LEU A 112 0.98 8.50 11.53
N GLY A 113 2.20 8.77 11.07
CA GLY A 113 3.39 8.88 11.93
C GLY A 113 3.19 9.73 13.19
N PRO A 114 2.61 10.95 13.11
CA PRO A 114 2.39 11.79 14.28
C PRO A 114 1.48 11.20 15.36
N ARG A 115 0.60 10.24 15.02
CA ARG A 115 -0.28 9.55 15.99
C ARG A 115 0.49 8.54 16.84
N TYR A 116 1.62 8.03 16.35
CA TYR A 116 2.38 6.95 16.96
C TYR A 116 3.80 7.41 17.29
N PRO A 117 3.98 8.28 18.30
CA PRO A 117 5.29 8.82 18.66
C PRO A 117 6.25 7.77 19.22
N GLN A 118 5.72 6.61 19.64
CA GLN A 118 6.50 5.49 20.18
C GLN A 118 6.16 4.23 19.41
N LEU A 119 7.19 3.64 18.79
CA LEU A 119 7.12 2.37 18.07
C LEU A 119 8.10 1.39 18.71
N LYS A 120 7.82 0.08 18.66
CA LYS A 120 8.78 -0.93 19.14
C LYS A 120 10.02 -0.93 18.26
N SER A 121 11.12 -1.46 18.80
CA SER A 121 12.36 -1.60 18.05
C SER A 121 12.12 -2.36 16.73
N GLY A 122 12.57 -1.79 15.62
CA GLY A 122 12.39 -2.35 14.28
C GLY A 122 11.06 -2.03 13.59
N GLN A 123 10.06 -1.49 14.32
CA GLN A 123 8.82 -1.00 13.71
C GLN A 123 9.00 0.38 13.08
N TRP A 124 8.23 0.63 12.03
CA TRP A 124 8.19 1.92 11.36
C TRP A 124 6.82 2.16 10.71
N ILE A 125 6.51 3.44 10.51
CA ILE A 125 5.39 3.90 9.71
C ILE A 125 5.95 4.70 8.55
N TRP A 126 5.60 4.30 7.34
CA TRP A 126 5.99 4.99 6.13
C TRP A 126 4.78 5.72 5.53
N ASP A 127 4.67 7.00 5.86
CA ASP A 127 3.76 7.93 5.19
C ASP A 127 4.33 8.31 3.81
N ILE A 128 3.96 7.58 2.76
CA ILE A 128 4.60 7.73 1.43
C ILE A 128 4.34 9.09 0.77
N ARG A 129 3.34 9.83 1.27
CA ARG A 129 2.99 11.18 0.79
C ARG A 129 3.63 12.30 1.59
N GLN A 130 4.43 11.98 2.61
CA GLN A 130 5.23 12.98 3.31
C GLN A 130 6.20 13.63 2.31
N GLU A 131 6.08 14.95 2.15
CA GLU A 131 6.94 15.71 1.24
C GLU A 131 8.42 15.53 1.63
N PRO A 132 9.30 15.23 0.66
CA PRO A 132 10.74 15.22 0.89
C PRO A 132 11.23 16.58 1.41
N LYS A 133 12.13 16.56 2.40
CA LYS A 133 12.76 17.79 2.90
C LYS A 133 13.74 18.36 1.87
N GLY A 134 13.91 19.68 1.87
CA GLY A 134 14.94 20.35 1.06
C GLY A 134 14.61 20.47 -0.43
N LEU A 135 13.34 20.35 -0.81
CA LEU A 135 12.91 20.67 -2.17
C LEU A 135 13.06 22.17 -2.43
N GLY A 136 13.54 22.51 -3.62
CA GLY A 136 13.60 23.88 -4.14
C GLY A 136 12.94 23.97 -5.50
N ILE A 137 12.81 25.18 -6.02
CA ILE A 137 12.27 25.42 -7.37
C ILE A 137 13.14 24.69 -8.40
N ALA A 138 12.51 24.06 -9.40
CA ALA A 138 13.22 23.32 -10.43
C ALA A 138 14.03 24.26 -11.37
N TRP A 139 15.27 23.88 -11.69
CA TRP A 139 16.19 24.62 -12.57
C TRP A 139 16.57 23.85 -13.84
N ALA A 140 15.72 22.93 -14.30
CA ALA A 140 15.96 22.09 -15.49
C ALA A 140 17.30 21.31 -15.51
N ARG A 141 17.94 21.07 -14.34
CA ARG A 141 19.25 20.36 -14.24
C ARG A 141 19.27 18.99 -14.91
N ALA A 142 18.12 18.32 -14.99
CA ALA A 142 17.98 17.05 -15.69
C ALA A 142 18.28 17.13 -17.20
N ALA A 143 18.22 18.32 -17.83
CA ALA A 143 18.52 18.50 -19.25
C ALA A 143 19.98 18.20 -19.60
N ALA A 144 20.91 18.40 -18.65
CA ALA A 144 22.33 18.15 -18.84
C ALA A 144 22.73 16.67 -18.69
N LEU A 145 21.81 15.80 -18.27
CA LEU A 145 22.09 14.38 -18.08
C LEU A 145 22.09 13.63 -19.42
N GLY A 146 23.11 12.79 -19.64
CA GLY A 146 23.28 12.02 -20.88
C GLY A 146 22.38 10.78 -21.04
N ASN A 147 21.52 10.49 -20.05
CA ASN A 147 20.58 9.37 -20.12
C ASN A 147 19.29 9.74 -20.86
N ARG A 148 18.63 8.75 -21.46
CA ARG A 148 17.26 8.90 -21.99
C ARG A 148 16.27 9.01 -20.83
N ARG A 149 15.29 9.90 -20.97
CA ARG A 149 14.22 10.13 -20.00
C ARG A 149 12.89 10.00 -20.70
N VAL A 150 12.13 8.95 -20.36
CA VAL A 150 10.84 8.64 -20.97
C VAL A 150 9.75 8.97 -19.96
N LEU A 151 8.77 9.78 -20.39
CA LEU A 151 7.60 10.13 -19.58
C LEU A 151 6.35 9.52 -20.21
N MET A 152 5.64 8.70 -19.44
CA MET A 152 4.35 8.17 -19.87
C MET A 152 3.27 9.21 -19.66
N VAL A 153 2.76 9.75 -20.77
CA VAL A 153 1.61 10.68 -20.82
C VAL A 153 0.37 9.94 -21.29
N GLY A 154 -0.81 10.52 -21.08
CA GLY A 154 -2.07 9.89 -21.50
C GLY A 154 -3.24 10.86 -21.40
N THR A 155 -4.34 10.51 -22.05
CA THR A 155 -5.53 11.35 -22.24
C THR A 155 -6.37 11.55 -20.97
N ASP A 156 -6.20 10.69 -19.96
CA ASP A 156 -6.92 10.76 -18.69
C ASP A 156 -6.11 10.13 -17.54
N MET A 157 -6.63 10.14 -16.32
CA MET A 157 -6.14 9.45 -15.12
C MET A 157 -6.55 7.96 -15.13
N ALA A 158 -5.83 7.13 -14.37
CA ALA A 158 -6.13 5.69 -14.20
C ALA A 158 -6.17 4.81 -15.48
N ILE A 159 -5.79 5.34 -16.65
CA ILE A 159 -5.74 4.59 -17.95
C ILE A 159 -4.45 3.78 -18.20
N GLY A 160 -3.69 3.42 -17.15
CA GLY A 160 -2.53 2.54 -17.32
C GLY A 160 -1.18 3.20 -17.61
N LYS A 161 -1.02 4.52 -17.46
CA LYS A 161 0.30 5.20 -17.58
C LYS A 161 1.40 4.56 -16.71
N LYS A 162 1.05 4.15 -15.48
CA LYS A 162 1.96 3.40 -14.60
C LYS A 162 2.31 2.04 -15.20
N THR A 163 1.31 1.28 -15.64
CA THR A 163 1.48 -0.05 -16.22
C THR A 163 2.39 0.02 -17.46
N ALA A 164 2.11 0.93 -18.39
CA ALA A 164 2.92 1.13 -19.59
C ALA A 164 4.37 1.59 -19.30
N GLY A 165 4.65 2.15 -18.12
CA GLY A 165 6.01 2.50 -17.72
C GLY A 165 6.77 1.38 -17.00
N LEU A 166 6.08 0.31 -16.59
CA LEU A 166 6.69 -0.87 -15.95
C LEU A 166 6.96 -2.00 -16.95
N GLU A 167 6.09 -2.14 -17.96
CA GLU A 167 6.27 -3.04 -19.11
C GLU A 167 7.27 -2.47 -20.12
#